data_AF-A0A2T1D0N1-F1
#
_entry.id   AF-A0A2T1D0N1-F1
#
_cell.length_a   1.000
_cell.length_b   1.000
_cell.length_c   1.000
_cell.angle_alpha   90.00
_cell.angle_beta   90.00
_cell.angle_gamma   90.00
#
_symmetry.space_group_name_H-M   'P 1'
#
loop_
_entity.id
_entity.type
_entity.pdbx_description
1 polymer ?
#
loop_
_entity_poly.entity_id
_entity_poly.type
_entity_poly.pdbx_seq_one_letter_code
_entity_poly.pdbx_strand_id
1 'polypeptide(L)'
;MLTLDIQSILNSIPNEISWQDIVQFEKLDDRVSIANDLCANIIGVNESTIEWCPNEDSADRLEQLVWWWVVRPDLGAAIAKEAPQQLKNIISQYILQN
;
A
#
# COMPACT_ATOMS: atom_id res chain seq x y z
N MET A 1 -1.34 -4.44 27.34
CA MET A 1 -1.03 -3.34 26.40
C MET A 1 -0.61 -4.02 25.10
N LEU A 2 -1.56 -4.20 24.17
CA LEU A 2 -1.30 -4.87 22.89
C LEU A 2 -0.61 -3.85 21.97
N THR A 3 0.69 -3.61 22.18
CA THR A 3 1.56 -3.24 21.07
C THR A 3 1.66 -4.49 20.20
N LEU A 4 0.62 -4.73 19.39
CA LEU A 4 0.78 -5.56 18.21
C LEU A 4 1.98 -4.97 17.47
N ASP A 5 2.95 -5.82 17.19
CA ASP A 5 4.12 -5.41 16.45
C ASP A 5 3.65 -4.99 15.05
N ILE A 6 3.58 -3.69 14.83
CA ILE A 6 3.13 -3.09 13.57
C ILE A 6 3.93 -3.66 12.41
N GLN A 7 5.21 -3.95 12.61
CA GLN A 7 6.05 -4.60 11.59
C GLN A 7 5.57 -6.01 11.29
N SER A 8 5.21 -6.79 12.30
CA SER A 8 4.62 -8.11 12.09
C SER A 8 3.30 -8.03 11.31
N ILE A 9 2.48 -7.00 11.52
CA ILE A 9 1.25 -6.80 10.76
C ILE A 9 1.57 -6.46 9.31
N LEU A 10 2.44 -5.48 9.06
CA LEU A 10 2.80 -5.05 7.70
C LEU A 10 3.43 -6.20 6.89
N ASN A 11 4.32 -6.97 7.51
CA ASN A 11 4.95 -8.14 6.89
C ASN A 11 3.97 -9.31 6.69
N SER A 12 2.78 -9.29 7.29
CA SER A 12 1.74 -10.30 7.07
C SER A 12 0.77 -9.94 5.94
N ILE A 13 0.88 -8.74 5.37
CA ILE A 13 0.07 -8.33 4.21
C ILE A 13 0.46 -9.23 3.03
N PRO A 14 -0.49 -10.00 2.47
CA PRO A 14 -0.19 -10.92 1.38
C PRO A 14 0.09 -10.18 0.08
N ASN A 15 0.72 -10.88 -0.87
CA ASN A 15 1.02 -10.33 -2.20
C ASN A 15 -0.20 -10.32 -3.12
N GLU A 16 -1.26 -11.05 -2.79
CA GLU A 16 -2.52 -11.07 -3.52
C GLU A 16 -3.67 -10.87 -2.53
N ILE A 17 -4.59 -9.98 -2.86
CA ILE A 17 -5.71 -9.59 -1.98
C ILE A 17 -7.01 -9.56 -2.79
N SER A 18 -8.03 -10.24 -2.26
CA SER A 18 -9.41 -10.17 -2.77
C SER A 18 -9.96 -8.76 -2.61
N TRP A 19 -10.72 -8.28 -3.59
CA TRP A 19 -11.38 -6.97 -3.52
C TRP A 19 -12.20 -6.77 -2.25
N GLN A 20 -12.79 -7.85 -1.73
CA GLN A 20 -13.62 -7.82 -0.51
C GLN A 20 -12.81 -7.54 0.77
N ASP A 21 -11.51 -7.82 0.74
CA ASP A 21 -10.61 -7.68 1.88
C ASP A 21 -9.80 -6.37 1.82
N ILE A 22 -9.96 -5.58 0.76
CA ILE A 22 -9.30 -4.27 0.61
C ILE A 22 -10.02 -3.23 1.46
N VAL A 23 -9.26 -2.58 2.33
CA VAL A 23 -9.77 -1.47 3.14
C VAL A 23 -10.01 -0.26 2.24
N GLN A 24 -11.19 0.37 2.36
CA GLN A 24 -11.62 1.50 1.51
C GLN A 24 -11.55 1.14 0.02
N PHE A 25 -12.16 0.01 -0.37
CA PHE A 25 -12.15 -0.48 -1.75
C PHE A 25 -12.70 0.54 -2.75
N GLU A 26 -13.70 1.34 -2.37
CA GLU A 26 -14.29 2.41 -3.18
C GLU A 26 -13.29 3.52 -3.59
N LYS A 27 -12.12 3.55 -2.95
CA LYS A 27 -11.00 4.47 -3.22
C LYS A 27 -9.77 3.77 -3.80
N LEU A 28 -9.89 2.48 -4.16
CA LEU A 28 -8.77 1.70 -4.67
C LEU A 28 -8.20 2.31 -5.94
N ASP A 29 -9.04 2.69 -6.91
CA ASP A 29 -8.59 3.27 -8.18
C ASP A 29 -7.73 4.53 -7.98
N ASP A 30 -8.15 5.42 -7.06
CA ASP A 30 -7.39 6.62 -6.69
C ASP A 30 -6.00 6.23 -6.16
N ARG A 31 -5.93 5.24 -5.25
CA ARG A 31 -4.67 4.77 -4.67
C ARG A 31 -3.78 4.05 -5.69
N VAL A 32 -4.35 3.26 -6.59
CA VAL A 32 -3.62 2.59 -7.68
C VAL A 32 -3.07 3.61 -8.66
N SER A 33 -3.83 4.64 -9.00
CA SER A 33 -3.34 5.75 -9.83
C SER A 33 -2.14 6.44 -9.19
N ILE A 34 -2.24 6.78 -7.90
CA ILE A 34 -1.14 7.41 -7.15
C ILE A 34 0.07 6.47 -7.05
N ALA A 35 -0.16 5.18 -6.83
CA ALA A 35 0.90 4.18 -6.75
C ALA A 35 1.66 4.08 -8.08
N ASN A 36 0.95 4.07 -9.21
CA ASN A 36 1.56 4.01 -10.54
C ASN A 36 2.38 5.26 -10.89
N ASP A 37 2.00 6.43 -10.38
CA ASP A 37 2.80 7.66 -10.53
C ASP A 37 4.13 7.61 -9.75
N LEU A 38 4.18 6.82 -8.67
CA LEU A 38 5.34 6.70 -7.79
C LEU A 38 6.24 5.50 -8.16
N CYS A 39 5.62 4.35 -8.39
CA CYS A 39 6.22 3.08 -8.73
C CYS A 39 5.39 2.45 -9.86
N ALA A 40 5.81 2.67 -11.10
CA ALA A 40 5.07 2.19 -12.25
C ALA A 40 4.98 0.65 -12.27
N ASN A 41 3.81 0.14 -12.63
CA ASN A 41 3.54 -1.28 -12.91
C ASN A 41 3.70 -2.23 -11.72
N ILE A 42 3.64 -1.74 -10.48
CA ILE A 42 3.78 -2.62 -9.30
C ILE A 42 2.48 -3.26 -8.82
N ILE A 43 1.34 -2.88 -9.40
CA ILE A 43 0.01 -3.39 -9.06
C ILE A 43 -0.58 -4.12 -10.27
N GLY A 44 -0.77 -5.43 -10.15
CA GLY A 44 -1.58 -6.21 -11.07
C GLY A 44 -3.05 -6.18 -10.64
N VAL A 45 -3.96 -6.05 -11.59
CA VAL A 45 -5.40 -6.07 -11.35
C VAL A 45 -6.00 -7.26 -12.10
N ASN A 46 -6.58 -8.18 -11.34
CA ASN A 46 -7.21 -9.40 -11.83
C ASN A 46 -8.75 -9.31 -11.69
N GLU A 47 -9.49 -10.36 -12.06
CA GLU A 47 -10.97 -10.35 -12.09
C GLU A 47 -11.62 -10.08 -10.72
N SER A 48 -10.98 -10.48 -9.62
CA SER A 48 -11.53 -10.34 -8.26
C SER A 48 -10.46 -10.04 -7.20
N THR A 49 -9.22 -9.88 -7.63
CA THR A 49 -8.07 -9.65 -6.76
C THR A 49 -7.19 -8.54 -7.31
N ILE A 50 -6.31 -8.03 -6.48
CA ILE A 50 -5.12 -7.28 -6.90
C ILE A 50 -3.89 -8.02 -6.41
N GLU A 51 -2.81 -7.89 -7.14
CA GLU A 51 -1.54 -8.55 -6.86
C GLU A 51 -0.38 -7.54 -6.85
N TRP A 52 0.63 -7.84 -6.03
CA TRP A 52 1.88 -7.12 -5.99
C TRP A 52 2.85 -7.69 -7.02
N CYS A 53 3.24 -6.85 -7.97
CA CYS A 53 4.15 -7.19 -9.08
C CYS A 53 5.45 -6.37 -8.95
N PRO A 54 6.35 -6.67 -8.01
CA PRO A 54 7.59 -5.92 -7.87
C PRO A 54 8.45 -6.02 -9.13
N ASN A 55 9.21 -4.95 -9.43
CA ASN A 55 10.13 -4.97 -10.57
C ASN A 55 11.30 -5.95 -10.32
N GLU A 56 11.84 -6.53 -11.40
CA GLU A 56 12.74 -7.72 -11.33
C GLU A 56 14.08 -7.52 -10.59
N ASP A 57 14.48 -6.30 -10.25
CA ASP A 57 15.81 -5.97 -9.69
C ASP A 57 15.87 -5.84 -8.16
N SER A 58 15.06 -6.64 -7.45
CA SER A 58 14.77 -6.57 -6.00
C SER A 58 13.65 -5.56 -5.73
N ALA A 59 12.52 -6.05 -5.22
CA ALA A 59 11.46 -5.23 -4.67
C ALA A 59 12.03 -4.10 -3.82
N ASP A 60 11.98 -2.86 -4.31
CA ASP A 60 12.45 -1.71 -3.54
C ASP A 60 11.57 -1.60 -2.28
N ARG A 61 12.18 -1.23 -1.15
CA ARG A 61 11.44 -0.94 0.08
C ARG A 61 10.33 0.09 -0.18
N LEU A 62 10.55 1.02 -1.12
CA LEU A 62 9.50 1.94 -1.56
C LEU A 62 8.31 1.20 -2.17
N GLU A 63 8.53 0.30 -3.14
CA GLU A 63 7.46 -0.46 -3.80
C GLU A 63 6.64 -1.27 -2.78
N GLN A 64 7.31 -1.89 -1.82
CA GLN A 64 6.65 -2.63 -0.75
C GLN A 64 5.79 -1.73 0.16
N LEU A 65 6.31 -0.56 0.55
CA LEU A 65 5.55 0.40 1.35
C LEU A 65 4.35 0.97 0.57
N VAL A 66 4.49 1.17 -0.74
CA VAL A 66 3.39 1.58 -1.62
C VAL A 66 2.34 0.49 -1.69
N TRP A 67 2.74 -0.78 -1.93
CA TRP A 67 1.82 -1.93 -1.92
C TRP A 67 1.01 -1.99 -0.62
N TRP A 68 1.70 -1.96 0.52
CA TRP A 68 1.05 -1.98 1.83
C TRP A 68 0.04 -0.84 2.00
N TRP A 69 0.38 0.36 1.54
CA TRP A 69 -0.52 1.50 1.65
C TRP A 69 -1.73 1.39 0.72
N VAL A 70 -1.56 0.89 -0.51
CA VAL A 70 -2.66 0.67 -1.47
C VAL A 70 -3.73 -0.24 -0.88
N VAL A 71 -3.33 -1.30 -0.17
CA VAL A 71 -4.24 -2.34 0.32
C VAL A 71 -4.69 -2.14 1.76
N ARG A 72 -3.89 -1.45 2.58
CA ARG A 72 -4.16 -1.11 3.99
C ARG A 72 -3.94 0.39 4.25
N PRO A 73 -4.72 1.28 3.63
CA PRO A 73 -4.61 2.73 3.86
C PRO A 73 -4.87 3.12 5.32
N ASP A 74 -5.61 2.31 6.08
CA ASP A 74 -5.82 2.45 7.53
C ASP A 74 -4.52 2.39 8.34
N LEU A 75 -3.49 1.70 7.83
CA LEU A 75 -2.16 1.63 8.42
C LEU A 75 -1.23 2.75 7.91
N GLY A 76 -1.76 3.71 7.14
CA GLY A 76 -0.98 4.77 6.49
C GLY A 76 -0.06 5.52 7.45
N ALA A 77 -0.52 5.89 8.65
CA ALA A 77 0.32 6.57 9.63
C ALA A 77 1.51 5.73 10.13
N ALA A 78 1.37 4.40 10.18
CA ALA A 78 2.45 3.49 10.52
C ALA A 78 3.44 3.35 9.36
N ILE A 79 2.94 3.12 8.14
CA ILE A 79 3.73 3.03 6.91
C ILE A 79 4.54 4.32 6.71
N ALA A 80 3.91 5.47 6.95
CA ALA A 80 4.53 6.78 6.85
C ALA A 80 5.72 6.95 7.80
N LYS A 81 5.85 6.21 8.92
CA LYS A 81 7.05 6.34 9.78
C LYS A 81 8.32 5.86 9.09
N GLU A 82 8.19 4.88 8.19
CA GLU A 82 9.30 4.21 7.53
C GLU A 82 9.48 4.66 6.09
N ALA A 83 8.50 5.37 5.56
CA ALA A 83 8.49 5.87 4.19
C ALA A 83 9.48 7.02 3.95
N PRO A 84 10.01 7.14 2.72
CA PRO A 84 10.69 8.37 2.29
C PRO A 84 9.71 9.54 2.25
N GLN A 85 10.24 10.77 2.23
CA GLN A 85 9.43 11.99 2.36
C GLN A 85 8.33 12.11 1.31
N GLN A 86 8.57 11.64 0.09
CA GLN A 86 7.59 11.68 -1.00
C GLN A 86 6.33 10.86 -0.65
N LEU A 87 6.50 9.59 -0.27
CA LEU A 87 5.38 8.73 0.13
C LEU A 87 4.72 9.22 1.44
N LYS A 88 5.49 9.75 2.40
CA LYS A 88 4.94 10.40 3.60
C LYS A 88 3.95 11.52 3.25
N ASN A 89 4.31 12.37 2.30
CA ASN A 89 3.46 13.48 1.85
C ASN A 89 2.18 12.96 1.20
N ILE A 90 2.31 11.97 0.30
CA ILE A 90 1.17 11.32 -0.36
C ILE A 90 0.18 10.76 0.68
N ILE A 91 0.67 9.94 1.61
CA ILE A 91 -0.15 9.33 2.66
C ILE A 91 -0.81 10.41 3.52
N SER A 92 -0.07 11.46 3.88
CA SER A 92 -0.60 12.54 4.72
C SER A 92 -1.70 13.32 3.99
N GLN A 93 -1.54 13.61 2.70
CA GLN A 93 -2.58 14.27 1.90
C GLN A 93 -3.82 13.38 1.77
N TYR A 94 -3.64 12.07 1.52
CA TYR A 94 -4.74 11.13 1.46
C TYR A 94 -5.56 11.09 2.77
N ILE A 95 -4.88 11.04 3.92
CA ILE A 95 -5.52 11.05 5.26
C ILE A 95 -6.26 12.37 5.54
N LEU A 96 -5.80 13.50 5.01
CA LEU A 96 -6.49 14.78 5.20
C LEU A 96 -7.74 14.92 4.33
N GLN A 97 -7.84 14.14 3.26
CA GLN A 97 -8.91 14.20 2.29
C GLN A 97 -10.01 13.14 2.50
N ASN A 98 -9.77 12.14 3.36
CA ASN A 98 -10.66 11.00 3.61
C ASN A 98 -10.75 10.71 5.11
#